data_AF-A0A7X0R0V9-F1
#
_entry.id   AF-A0A7X0R0V9-F1
#
_cell.length_a   1.000
_cell.length_b   1.000
_cell.length_c   1.000
_cell.angle_alpha   90.00
_cell.angle_beta   90.00
_cell.angle_gamma   90.00
#
_symmetry.space_group_name_H-M   'P 1'
#
loop_
_entity.id
_entity.type
_entity.pdbx_description
1 polymer ?
#
loop_
_entity_poly.entity_id
_entity_poly.type
_entity_poly.pdbx_seq_one_letter_code
_entity_poly.pdbx_strand_id
1 'polypeptide(L)'
;MKKYLLSLLFLLFTFSISIPATAQVKLPQPSPESFIKQTIGLTDVTVHYHAPGVKGRKIFGGLVPYGKLWRAGANEATVITFTDELFLNHERVPAGSYSFFILPESDSVWNIVLNRDTTLWGLEGYDELQDVAYLRVTPKKVPFHETMQFSFSEIGTNTGYLNLTWENSQISLRIETEIEKKALANIEEALAKAAPDDWYIWAQCADYMVAKKELHQRALEIINKSIAIKETFFNNWVKAKLYALNREYEMAANLSEKAIKLGKEEPASYQTYARDIENAYNAWKKRKM
;
A
#
# COMPACT_ATOMS: atom_id res chain seq x y z
N MET A 1 12.69 -70.78 4.93
CA MET A 1 11.82 -69.75 4.29
C MET A 1 12.01 -68.32 4.83
N LYS A 2 13.16 -67.96 5.44
CA LYS A 2 13.43 -66.59 5.94
C LYS A 2 14.62 -65.87 5.28
N LYS A 3 15.33 -66.51 4.35
CA LYS A 3 16.53 -65.93 3.69
C LYS A 3 16.32 -65.47 2.24
N TYR A 4 15.16 -65.75 1.65
CA TYR A 4 14.83 -65.31 0.27
C TYR A 4 13.85 -64.14 0.22
N LEU A 5 13.32 -63.69 1.37
CA LEU A 5 12.41 -62.54 1.44
C LEU A 5 13.15 -61.19 1.44
N LEU A 6 14.44 -61.16 1.81
CA LEU A 6 15.25 -59.94 1.77
C LEU A 6 15.81 -59.63 0.36
N SER A 7 15.89 -60.63 -0.52
CA SER A 7 16.46 -60.46 -1.86
C SER A 7 15.45 -59.92 -2.88
N LEU A 8 14.15 -59.99 -2.57
CA LEU A 8 13.09 -59.46 -3.43
C LEU A 8 12.73 -57.98 -3.11
N LEU A 9 13.16 -57.48 -1.95
CA LEU A 9 12.89 -56.09 -1.52
C LEU A 9 13.93 -55.09 -2.02
N PHE A 10 15.06 -55.56 -2.59
CA PHE A 10 16.14 -54.70 -3.10
C PHE A 10 16.10 -54.50 -4.62
N LEU A 11 15.18 -55.16 -5.33
CA LEU A 11 15.07 -55.08 -6.80
C LEU A 11 13.92 -54.19 -7.30
N LEU A 12 13.27 -53.43 -6.41
CA LEU A 12 12.07 -52.63 -6.72
C LEU A 12 12.24 -51.13 -6.49
N PHE A 13 13.48 -50.62 -6.37
CA PHE A 13 13.74 -49.21 -6.06
C PHE A 13 14.65 -48.48 -7.06
N THR A 14 14.58 -48.86 -8.35
CA THR A 14 15.21 -48.06 -9.43
C THR A 14 14.27 -47.94 -10.63
N PHE A 15 13.08 -47.40 -10.40
CA PHE A 15 12.35 -46.75 -11.48
C PHE A 15 12.70 -45.25 -11.40
N SER A 16 13.82 -44.90 -12.02
CA SER A 16 14.23 -43.52 -12.20
C SER A 16 13.17 -42.81 -13.03
N ILE A 17 12.39 -41.95 -12.38
CA ILE A 17 11.50 -41.01 -13.05
C ILE A 17 12.40 -40.02 -13.77
N SER A 18 12.65 -40.27 -15.06
CA SER A 18 13.23 -39.27 -15.95
C SER A 18 12.21 -38.17 -16.13
N ILE A 19 12.30 -37.11 -15.33
CA ILE A 19 11.58 -35.87 -15.59
C ILE A 19 12.22 -35.29 -16.87
N PRO A 20 11.50 -35.17 -18.00
CA PRO A 20 11.99 -34.36 -19.09
C PRO A 20 11.91 -32.89 -18.63
N ALA A 21 12.97 -32.41 -17.97
CA ALA A 21 13.20 -30.99 -17.80
C ALA A 21 13.62 -30.46 -19.18
N THR A 22 12.65 -30.07 -20.00
CA THR A 22 12.92 -29.19 -21.14
C THR A 22 13.32 -27.84 -20.56
N ALA A 23 14.58 -27.71 -20.15
CA ALA A 23 15.18 -26.42 -19.90
C ALA A 23 15.24 -25.71 -21.26
N GLN A 24 14.21 -24.92 -21.58
CA GLN A 24 14.30 -23.95 -22.66
C GLN A 24 15.57 -23.13 -22.44
N VAL A 25 16.39 -23.01 -23.48
CA VAL A 25 17.58 -22.18 -23.44
C VAL A 25 17.13 -20.74 -23.15
N LYS A 26 17.45 -20.24 -21.95
CA LYS A 26 17.20 -18.84 -21.58
C LYS A 26 18.14 -17.95 -22.39
N LEU A 27 17.62 -17.35 -23.45
CA LEU A 27 18.32 -16.33 -24.24
C LEU A 27 17.89 -14.93 -23.79
N PRO A 28 18.76 -13.90 -23.93
CA PRO A 28 18.37 -12.53 -23.70
C PRO A 28 17.17 -12.15 -24.56
N GLN A 29 16.09 -11.67 -23.93
CA GLN A 29 14.91 -11.20 -24.65
C GLN A 29 15.14 -9.76 -25.17
N PRO A 30 14.68 -9.43 -26.39
CA PRO A 30 14.80 -8.06 -26.93
C PRO A 30 14.11 -6.97 -26.10
N SER A 31 13.14 -7.36 -25.27
CA SER A 31 12.42 -6.52 -24.31
C SER A 31 12.43 -7.23 -22.96
N PRO A 32 13.47 -7.00 -22.14
CA PRO A 32 13.59 -7.63 -20.84
C PRO A 32 12.41 -7.30 -19.94
N GLU A 33 12.09 -8.26 -19.08
CA GLU A 33 11.13 -8.11 -17.99
C GLU A 33 11.63 -7.07 -16.97
N SER A 34 10.70 -6.32 -16.40
CA SER A 34 10.92 -5.31 -15.37
C SER A 34 9.79 -5.31 -14.36
N PHE A 35 10.13 -5.01 -13.11
CA PHE A 35 9.21 -4.97 -11.99
C PHE A 35 9.54 -3.78 -11.09
N ILE A 36 8.52 -2.98 -10.76
CA ILE A 36 8.64 -1.91 -9.77
C ILE A 36 7.57 -2.06 -8.70
N LYS A 37 7.92 -1.67 -7.46
CA LYS A 37 7.02 -1.65 -6.31
C LYS A 37 7.19 -0.32 -5.58
N GLN A 38 6.09 0.28 -5.15
CA GLN A 38 6.07 1.42 -4.25
C GLN A 38 4.92 1.29 -3.25
N THR A 39 5.21 1.52 -1.98
CA THR A 39 4.17 1.69 -0.95
C THR A 39 3.79 3.17 -0.89
N ILE A 40 2.50 3.49 -1.03
CA ILE A 40 1.94 4.83 -0.87
C ILE A 40 0.94 4.75 0.29
N GLY A 41 1.18 5.51 1.36
CA GLY A 41 0.46 5.32 2.61
C GLY A 41 0.65 3.91 3.16
N LEU A 42 -0.41 3.11 3.10
CA LEU A 42 -0.43 1.71 3.52
C LEU A 42 -0.72 0.75 2.35
N THR A 43 -0.74 1.26 1.11
CA THR A 43 -1.10 0.49 -0.10
C THR A 43 0.15 0.22 -0.93
N ASP A 44 0.40 -1.03 -1.26
CA ASP A 44 1.44 -1.40 -2.22
C ASP A 44 0.89 -1.30 -3.64
N VAL A 45 1.64 -0.63 -4.50
CA VAL A 45 1.40 -0.53 -5.94
C VAL A 45 2.57 -1.18 -6.66
N THR A 46 2.29 -2.17 -7.51
CA THR A 46 3.30 -2.85 -8.31
C THR A 46 2.99 -2.78 -9.78
N VAL A 47 4.02 -2.66 -10.63
CA VAL A 47 3.89 -2.76 -12.09
C VAL A 47 4.89 -3.79 -12.59
N HIS A 48 4.37 -4.78 -13.31
CA HIS A 48 5.12 -5.84 -13.97
C HIS A 48 4.95 -5.70 -15.49
N TYR A 49 6.06 -5.57 -16.22
CA TYR A 49 6.02 -5.25 -17.64
C TYR A 49 7.29 -5.71 -18.38
N HIS A 50 7.24 -5.74 -19.70
CA HIS A 50 8.43 -5.88 -20.54
C HIS A 50 8.79 -4.54 -21.17
N ALA A 51 10.07 -4.17 -21.11
CA ALA A 51 10.56 -2.84 -21.48
C ALA A 51 11.08 -2.80 -22.95
N PRO A 52 10.28 -2.35 -23.94
CA PRO A 52 10.75 -2.17 -25.30
C PRO A 52 11.68 -0.96 -25.44
N GLY A 53 12.64 -1.07 -26.36
CA GLY A 53 13.50 0.05 -26.79
C GLY A 53 12.94 0.77 -28.03
N VAL A 54 13.29 2.04 -28.25
CA VAL A 54 12.87 2.82 -29.42
C VAL A 54 13.49 2.23 -30.70
N LYS A 55 14.81 1.99 -30.69
CA LYS A 55 15.59 1.38 -31.77
C LYS A 55 15.43 2.11 -33.12
N GLY A 56 15.43 3.44 -33.08
CA GLY A 56 15.33 4.31 -34.27
C GLY A 56 13.95 4.34 -34.95
N ARG A 57 12.92 3.74 -34.33
CA ARG A 57 11.54 3.71 -34.85
C ARG A 57 10.76 4.92 -34.32
N LYS A 58 9.81 5.42 -35.11
CA LYS A 58 8.77 6.31 -34.60
C LYS A 58 7.83 5.52 -33.69
N ILE A 59 7.69 5.93 -32.43
CA ILE A 59 6.87 5.20 -31.45
C ILE A 59 5.40 5.56 -31.58
N PHE A 60 5.01 6.73 -31.12
CA PHE A 60 3.59 7.15 -31.15
C PHE A 60 3.18 7.62 -32.55
N GLY A 61 2.04 7.12 -33.03
CA GLY A 61 1.63 7.25 -34.44
C GLY A 61 2.47 6.42 -35.43
N GLY A 62 3.33 5.52 -34.94
CA GLY A 62 4.13 4.58 -35.72
C GLY A 62 3.96 3.16 -35.19
N LEU A 63 4.92 2.70 -34.37
CA LEU A 63 4.87 1.40 -33.70
C LEU A 63 3.62 1.24 -32.82
N VAL A 64 3.22 2.32 -32.14
CA VAL A 64 1.98 2.44 -31.37
C VAL A 64 1.06 3.37 -32.16
N PRO A 65 0.13 2.82 -32.98
CA PRO A 65 -0.75 3.62 -33.81
C PRO A 65 -1.78 4.38 -32.95
N TYR A 66 -2.15 5.58 -33.38
CA TYR A 66 -3.26 6.29 -32.77
C TYR A 66 -4.60 5.61 -33.08
N GLY A 67 -5.53 5.70 -32.12
CA GLY A 67 -6.85 5.06 -32.18
C GLY A 67 -6.84 3.55 -31.98
N LYS A 68 -5.71 2.95 -31.55
CA LYS A 68 -5.61 1.53 -31.25
C LYS A 68 -5.15 1.30 -29.83
N LEU A 69 -5.79 0.36 -29.15
CA LEU A 69 -5.39 -0.06 -27.81
C LEU A 69 -3.95 -0.63 -27.86
N TRP A 70 -3.20 -0.42 -26.79
CA TRP A 70 -1.82 -0.85 -26.65
C TRP A 70 -1.58 -1.38 -25.24
N ARG A 71 -0.90 -2.52 -25.14
CA ARG A 71 -0.55 -3.21 -23.89
C ARG A 71 0.47 -2.53 -22.98
N ALA A 72 0.83 -1.28 -23.28
CA ALA A 72 1.81 -0.48 -22.53
C ALA A 72 3.12 -1.23 -22.21
N GLY A 73 3.63 -2.00 -23.19
CA GLY A 73 4.77 -2.89 -23.03
C GLY A 73 5.01 -3.79 -24.25
N ALA A 74 5.85 -4.82 -24.05
CA ALA A 74 6.11 -5.90 -25.01
C ALA A 74 5.63 -7.26 -24.48
N ASN A 75 5.57 -8.29 -25.33
CA ASN A 75 5.12 -9.65 -24.96
C ASN A 75 3.72 -9.67 -24.28
N GLU A 76 3.62 -10.22 -23.07
CA GLU A 76 2.46 -10.22 -22.18
C GLU A 76 1.94 -8.79 -21.90
N ALA A 77 0.67 -8.66 -21.55
CA ALA A 77 0.13 -7.37 -21.13
C ALA A 77 0.79 -6.89 -19.84
N THR A 78 1.10 -5.59 -19.76
CA THR A 78 1.59 -4.99 -18.50
C THR A 78 0.55 -5.21 -17.41
N VAL A 79 0.98 -5.68 -16.24
CA VAL A 79 0.09 -5.92 -15.09
C VAL A 79 0.39 -4.88 -14.01
N ILE A 80 -0.66 -4.17 -13.58
CA ILE A 80 -0.62 -3.30 -12.40
C ILE A 80 -1.40 -3.97 -11.27
N THR A 81 -0.89 -3.89 -10.04
CA THR A 81 -1.57 -4.46 -8.86
C THR A 81 -1.61 -3.45 -7.74
N PHE A 82 -2.76 -3.40 -7.05
CA PHE A 82 -3.00 -2.62 -5.85
C PHE A 82 -3.43 -3.55 -4.72
N THR A 83 -2.76 -3.47 -3.57
CA THR A 83 -3.17 -4.28 -2.40
C THR A 83 -4.47 -3.80 -1.78
N ASP A 84 -4.86 -2.56 -2.05
CA ASP A 84 -6.02 -1.91 -1.48
C ASP A 84 -6.72 -1.06 -2.54
N GLU A 85 -7.99 -0.77 -2.27
CA GLU A 85 -8.74 0.22 -3.04
C GLU A 85 -8.07 1.60 -2.92
N LEU A 86 -8.00 2.31 -4.04
CA LEU A 86 -7.38 3.63 -4.13
C LEU A 86 -8.06 4.48 -5.21
N PHE A 87 -7.60 5.71 -5.38
CA PHE A 87 -8.00 6.58 -6.48
C PHE A 87 -6.88 6.75 -7.49
N LEU A 88 -7.16 6.50 -8.77
CA LEU A 88 -6.30 6.85 -9.91
C LEU A 88 -6.90 8.03 -10.65
N ASN A 89 -6.21 9.17 -10.71
CA ASN A 89 -6.74 10.40 -11.31
C ASN A 89 -8.18 10.73 -10.85
N HIS A 90 -8.45 10.53 -9.55
CA HIS A 90 -9.76 10.73 -8.91
C HIS A 90 -10.83 9.67 -9.21
N GLU A 91 -10.54 8.68 -10.06
CA GLU A 91 -11.42 7.52 -10.26
C GLU A 91 -11.13 6.46 -9.20
N ARG A 92 -12.16 5.92 -8.57
CA ARG A 92 -12.02 4.86 -7.57
C ARG A 92 -11.72 3.53 -8.26
N VAL A 93 -10.63 2.89 -7.85
CA VAL A 93 -10.21 1.57 -8.37
C VAL A 93 -10.14 0.58 -7.22
N PRO A 94 -10.88 -0.55 -7.28
CA PRO A 94 -10.81 -1.59 -6.26
C PRO A 94 -9.40 -2.20 -6.13
N ALA A 95 -9.15 -2.85 -5.00
CA ALA A 95 -7.96 -3.68 -4.83
C ALA A 95 -7.97 -4.84 -5.85
N GLY A 96 -6.82 -5.18 -6.38
CA GLY A 96 -6.68 -6.26 -7.35
C GLY A 96 -5.52 -6.08 -8.31
N SER A 97 -5.40 -7.06 -9.21
CA SER A 97 -4.47 -7.04 -10.33
C SER A 97 -5.24 -6.80 -11.62
N TYR A 98 -4.69 -5.95 -12.49
CA TYR A 98 -5.32 -5.54 -13.74
C TYR A 98 -4.29 -5.50 -14.86
N SER A 99 -4.68 -5.88 -16.07
CA SER A 99 -3.91 -5.52 -17.25
C SER A 99 -4.05 -4.02 -17.52
N PHE A 100 -2.92 -3.38 -17.78
CA PHE A 100 -2.78 -1.94 -17.98
C PHE A 100 -2.63 -1.66 -19.48
N PHE A 101 -3.65 -1.07 -20.06
CA PHE A 101 -3.70 -0.69 -21.47
C PHE A 101 -3.73 0.82 -21.65
N ILE A 102 -3.32 1.26 -22.83
CA ILE A 102 -3.39 2.65 -23.27
C ILE A 102 -4.03 2.71 -24.64
N LEU A 103 -5.04 3.55 -24.81
CA LEU A 103 -5.58 3.98 -26.09
C LEU A 103 -5.08 5.40 -26.38
N PRO A 104 -3.97 5.57 -27.13
CA PRO A 104 -3.55 6.89 -27.55
C PRO A 104 -4.42 7.35 -28.72
N GLU A 105 -5.17 8.44 -28.57
CA GLU A 105 -6.00 9.01 -29.65
C GLU A 105 -5.21 10.01 -30.50
N SER A 106 -4.29 10.75 -29.89
CA SER A 106 -3.47 11.78 -30.54
C SER A 106 -2.22 12.10 -29.72
N ASP A 107 -1.44 13.12 -30.14
CA ASP A 107 -0.30 13.63 -29.38
C ASP A 107 -0.68 14.27 -28.02
N SER A 108 -1.97 14.49 -27.74
CA SER A 108 -2.43 15.21 -26.55
C SER A 108 -3.54 14.53 -25.75
N VAL A 109 -4.09 13.42 -26.26
CA VAL A 109 -5.24 12.73 -25.68
C VAL A 109 -5.01 11.24 -25.68
N TRP A 110 -4.71 10.67 -24.52
CA TRP A 110 -4.62 9.22 -24.33
C TRP A 110 -5.61 8.80 -23.25
N ASN A 111 -6.05 7.54 -23.30
CA ASN A 111 -6.88 6.96 -22.25
C ASN A 111 -6.21 5.71 -21.70
N ILE A 112 -6.13 5.61 -20.39
CA ILE A 112 -5.66 4.42 -19.70
C ILE A 112 -6.87 3.53 -19.46
N VAL A 113 -6.72 2.24 -19.74
CA VAL A 113 -7.75 1.24 -19.52
C VAL A 113 -7.19 0.18 -18.59
N LEU A 114 -7.91 -0.11 -17.51
CA LEU A 114 -7.61 -1.24 -16.63
C LEU A 114 -8.60 -2.36 -16.92
N ASN A 115 -8.09 -3.58 -17.16
CA ASN A 115 -8.89 -4.75 -17.48
C ASN A 115 -8.65 -5.88 -16.47
N ARG A 116 -9.69 -6.65 -16.12
CA ARG A 116 -9.59 -7.73 -15.12
C ARG A 116 -8.80 -8.96 -15.58
N ASP A 117 -8.67 -9.20 -16.89
CA ASP A 117 -7.90 -10.33 -17.39
C ASP A 117 -6.41 -9.97 -17.40
N THR A 118 -5.65 -10.58 -16.49
CA THR A 118 -4.21 -10.37 -16.34
C THR A 118 -3.36 -11.39 -17.12
N THR A 119 -3.99 -12.27 -17.89
CA THR A 119 -3.31 -13.39 -18.58
C THR A 119 -3.09 -13.14 -20.06
N LEU A 120 -3.48 -11.96 -20.55
CA LEU A 120 -3.48 -11.60 -21.96
C LEU A 120 -2.06 -11.55 -22.55
N TRP A 121 -1.87 -12.25 -23.68
CA TRP A 121 -0.69 -12.08 -24.53
C TRP A 121 -0.89 -10.85 -25.42
N GLY A 122 -0.59 -9.68 -24.85
CA GLY A 122 -0.88 -8.41 -25.48
C GLY A 122 -2.37 -8.09 -25.52
N LEU A 123 -3.02 -8.21 -26.69
CA LEU A 123 -4.45 -7.91 -26.87
C LEU A 123 -5.28 -9.13 -27.31
N GLU A 124 -4.64 -10.29 -27.43
CA GLU A 124 -5.33 -11.52 -27.82
C GLU A 124 -6.31 -11.94 -26.71
N GLY A 125 -7.59 -12.00 -27.04
CA GLY A 125 -8.64 -12.33 -26.07
C GLY A 125 -9.17 -11.15 -25.27
N TYR A 126 -8.78 -9.92 -25.59
CA TYR A 126 -9.30 -8.72 -24.92
C TYR A 126 -10.83 -8.63 -25.05
N ASP A 127 -11.48 -8.38 -23.91
CA ASP A 127 -12.92 -8.17 -23.77
C ASP A 127 -13.17 -6.85 -23.01
N GLU A 128 -13.84 -5.90 -23.65
CA GLU A 128 -14.19 -4.60 -23.09
C GLU A 128 -15.14 -4.72 -21.88
N LEU A 129 -15.90 -5.82 -21.76
CA LEU A 129 -16.77 -6.07 -20.60
C LEU A 129 -15.96 -6.33 -19.32
N GLN A 130 -14.66 -6.62 -19.44
CA GLN A 130 -13.74 -6.79 -18.32
C GLN A 130 -13.04 -5.48 -17.91
N ASP A 131 -13.32 -4.35 -18.58
CA ASP A 131 -12.75 -3.07 -18.22
C ASP A 131 -13.33 -2.54 -16.89
N VAL A 132 -12.46 -2.02 -16.02
CA VAL A 132 -12.82 -1.51 -14.69
C VAL A 132 -12.58 -0.02 -14.52
N ALA A 133 -11.73 0.57 -15.37
CA ALA A 133 -11.43 2.00 -15.33
C ALA A 133 -11.03 2.49 -16.72
N TYR A 134 -11.44 3.72 -17.03
CA TYR A 134 -11.08 4.43 -18.25
C TYR A 134 -10.67 5.86 -17.90
N LEU A 135 -9.37 6.16 -17.95
CA LEU A 135 -8.80 7.39 -17.40
C LEU A 135 -8.17 8.23 -18.51
N ARG A 136 -8.73 9.39 -18.80
CA ARG A 136 -8.14 10.33 -19.74
C ARG A 136 -6.87 10.96 -19.15
N VAL A 137 -5.79 10.97 -19.92
CA VAL A 137 -4.52 11.59 -19.57
C VAL A 137 -3.96 12.39 -20.73
N THR A 138 -3.22 13.45 -20.40
CA THR A 138 -2.47 14.25 -21.39
C THR A 138 -1.00 13.87 -21.31
N PRO A 139 -0.42 13.28 -22.37
CA PRO A 139 1.02 13.06 -22.42
C PRO A 139 1.76 14.40 -22.43
N LYS A 140 2.87 14.44 -21.72
CA LYS A 140 3.79 15.58 -21.66
C LYS A 140 5.05 15.25 -22.44
N LYS A 141 5.59 16.26 -23.12
CA LYS A 141 6.89 16.13 -23.78
C LYS A 141 8.02 16.14 -22.76
N VAL A 142 8.95 15.18 -22.89
CA VAL A 142 10.10 15.01 -22.01
C VAL A 142 11.38 14.78 -22.83
N PRO A 143 12.59 14.88 -22.23
CA PRO A 143 13.83 14.44 -22.87
C PRO A 143 13.74 13.01 -23.40
N PHE A 144 14.61 12.65 -24.34
CA PHE A 144 14.54 11.35 -25.01
C PHE A 144 14.89 10.17 -24.08
N HIS A 145 14.06 9.13 -24.08
CA HIS A 145 14.26 7.86 -23.38
C HIS A 145 14.23 6.68 -24.37
N GLU A 146 15.38 6.02 -24.55
CA GLU A 146 15.51 4.87 -25.44
C GLU A 146 14.67 3.68 -24.97
N THR A 147 14.65 3.40 -23.67
CA THR A 147 13.92 2.26 -23.09
C THR A 147 12.67 2.75 -22.39
N MET A 148 11.54 2.09 -22.65
CA MET A 148 10.29 2.35 -21.94
C MET A 148 10.45 2.05 -20.45
N GLN A 149 10.02 2.98 -19.60
CA GLN A 149 10.12 2.83 -18.16
C GLN A 149 8.83 3.21 -17.45
N PHE A 150 8.45 2.41 -16.46
CA PHE A 150 7.54 2.86 -15.41
C PHE A 150 8.36 3.38 -14.23
N SER A 151 7.89 4.42 -13.56
CA SER A 151 8.53 4.95 -12.34
C SER A 151 7.52 5.59 -11.41
N PHE A 152 7.89 5.71 -10.14
CA PHE A 152 7.12 6.44 -9.14
C PHE A 152 7.76 7.79 -8.83
N SER A 153 6.96 8.84 -8.62
CA SER A 153 7.46 10.17 -8.25
C SER A 153 6.54 10.90 -7.27
N GLU A 154 7.07 11.95 -6.65
CA GLU A 154 6.32 12.86 -5.73
C GLU A 154 5.56 12.10 -4.64
N ILE A 155 6.24 11.15 -3.99
CA ILE A 155 5.66 10.34 -2.92
C ILE A 155 5.46 11.20 -1.67
N GLY A 156 4.19 11.42 -1.34
CA GLY A 156 3.73 12.03 -0.10
C GLY A 156 3.22 10.98 0.88
N THR A 157 2.54 11.43 1.93
CA THR A 157 1.99 10.53 2.96
C THR A 157 0.96 9.58 2.34
N ASN A 158 -0.05 10.10 1.63
CA ASN A 158 -1.15 9.32 1.04
C ASN A 158 -1.25 9.42 -0.49
N THR A 159 -0.33 10.14 -1.13
CA THR A 159 -0.36 10.39 -2.57
C THR A 159 0.96 10.07 -3.23
N GLY A 160 0.93 9.80 -4.52
CA GLY A 160 2.11 9.69 -5.37
C GLY A 160 1.71 9.72 -6.84
N TYR A 161 2.68 9.59 -7.73
CA TYR A 161 2.41 9.43 -9.17
C TYR A 161 3.06 8.18 -9.71
N LEU A 162 2.33 7.45 -10.56
CA LEU A 162 2.88 6.46 -11.47
C LEU A 162 3.11 7.13 -12.82
N ASN A 163 4.34 7.04 -13.33
CA ASN A 163 4.72 7.58 -14.63
C ASN A 163 5.02 6.44 -15.59
N LEU A 164 4.64 6.62 -16.85
CA LEU A 164 5.14 5.85 -17.98
C LEU A 164 5.87 6.81 -18.92
N THR A 165 7.15 6.55 -19.17
CA THR A 165 8.00 7.38 -20.02
C THR A 165 8.61 6.54 -21.14
N TRP A 166 8.51 7.02 -22.38
CA TRP A 166 9.15 6.39 -23.54
C TRP A 166 9.33 7.39 -24.69
N GLU A 167 10.44 7.30 -25.42
CA GLU A 167 10.80 8.25 -26.48
C GLU A 167 10.80 9.68 -25.90
N ASN A 168 9.91 10.56 -26.34
CA ASN A 168 9.80 11.93 -25.85
C ASN A 168 8.48 12.20 -25.12
N SER A 169 7.77 11.15 -24.70
CA SER A 169 6.45 11.26 -24.08
C SER A 169 6.45 10.67 -22.68
N GLN A 170 5.75 11.33 -21.78
CA GLN A 170 5.44 10.83 -20.46
C GLN A 170 3.96 11.04 -20.13
N ILE A 171 3.31 10.01 -19.62
CA ILE A 171 2.03 10.14 -18.92
C ILE A 171 2.26 9.96 -17.42
N SER A 172 1.42 10.61 -16.62
CA SER A 172 1.46 10.54 -15.16
C SER A 172 0.05 10.27 -14.64
N LEU A 173 -0.07 9.27 -13.77
CA LEU A 173 -1.29 8.91 -13.06
C LEU A 173 -1.11 9.26 -11.59
N ARG A 174 -1.96 10.16 -11.08
CA ARG A 174 -2.00 10.47 -9.66
C ARG A 174 -2.64 9.30 -8.92
N ILE A 175 -1.92 8.79 -7.93
CA ILE A 175 -2.39 7.78 -6.99
C ILE A 175 -2.72 8.50 -5.69
N GLU A 176 -3.91 8.24 -5.15
CA GLU A 176 -4.31 8.66 -3.81
C GLU A 176 -4.90 7.50 -3.04
N THR A 177 -4.42 7.30 -1.82
CA THR A 177 -4.78 6.18 -0.96
C THR A 177 -5.60 6.65 0.24
N GLU A 178 -6.52 5.81 0.70
CA GLU A 178 -7.36 6.10 1.86
C GLU A 178 -6.69 5.62 3.16
N ILE A 179 -5.60 6.29 3.57
CA ILE A 179 -4.84 5.91 4.78
C ILE A 179 -5.73 5.84 6.00
N GLU A 180 -6.64 6.80 6.17
CA GLU A 180 -7.49 6.86 7.35
C GLU A 180 -8.47 5.69 7.40
N LYS A 181 -9.17 5.41 6.30
CA LYS A 181 -10.07 4.25 6.22
C LYS A 181 -9.34 2.96 6.56
N LYS A 182 -8.13 2.78 6.03
CA LYS A 182 -7.31 1.59 6.30
C LYS A 182 -6.77 1.54 7.73
N ALA A 183 -6.29 2.67 8.26
CA ALA A 183 -5.82 2.74 9.64
C ALA A 183 -6.95 2.41 10.62
N LEU A 184 -8.16 2.90 10.38
CA LEU A 184 -9.33 2.56 11.19
C LEU A 184 -9.73 1.09 11.06
N ALA A 185 -9.70 0.52 9.86
CA ALA A 185 -9.94 -0.92 9.68
C ALA A 185 -8.91 -1.77 10.44
N ASN A 186 -7.62 -1.42 10.35
CA ASN A 186 -6.54 -2.09 11.07
C ASN A 186 -6.70 -1.95 12.60
N ILE A 187 -7.15 -0.78 13.06
CA ILE A 187 -7.44 -0.56 14.48
C ILE A 187 -8.59 -1.47 14.93
N GLU A 188 -9.71 -1.51 14.22
CA GLU A 188 -10.84 -2.36 14.61
C GLU A 188 -10.46 -3.85 14.59
N GLU A 189 -9.64 -4.29 13.62
CA GLU A 189 -9.10 -5.64 13.60
C GLU A 189 -8.18 -5.93 14.80
N ALA A 190 -7.28 -5.00 15.15
CA ALA A 190 -6.41 -5.13 16.31
C ALA A 190 -7.20 -5.19 17.62
N LEU A 191 -8.23 -4.35 17.77
CA LEU A 191 -9.13 -4.35 18.93
C LEU A 191 -9.95 -5.64 19.04
N ALA A 192 -10.38 -6.20 17.91
CA ALA A 192 -11.11 -7.47 17.88
C ALA A 192 -10.23 -8.68 18.26
N LYS A 193 -8.93 -8.61 17.96
CA LYS A 193 -7.94 -9.66 18.26
C LYS A 193 -7.21 -9.47 19.60
N ALA A 194 -7.38 -8.32 20.26
CA ALA A 194 -6.70 -8.00 21.51
C ALA A 194 -7.07 -9.01 22.61
N ALA A 195 -6.06 -9.47 23.36
CA ALA A 195 -6.30 -10.31 24.51
C ALA A 195 -7.11 -9.57 25.60
N PRO A 196 -7.87 -10.27 26.45
CA PRO A 196 -8.72 -9.63 27.46
C PRO A 196 -7.96 -8.69 28.43
N ASP A 197 -6.68 -8.95 28.66
CA ASP A 197 -5.79 -8.20 29.56
C ASP A 197 -4.86 -7.21 28.81
N ASP A 198 -4.94 -7.13 27.49
CA ASP A 198 -4.08 -6.29 26.67
C ASP A 198 -4.54 -4.82 26.66
N TRP A 199 -4.36 -4.12 27.78
CA TRP A 199 -4.65 -2.69 27.89
C TRP A 199 -3.87 -1.83 26.87
N TYR A 200 -2.71 -2.29 26.41
CA TYR A 200 -1.78 -1.52 25.61
C TYR A 200 -2.28 -1.32 24.18
N ILE A 201 -2.80 -2.37 23.53
CA ILE A 201 -3.41 -2.24 22.19
C ILE A 201 -4.54 -1.20 22.21
N TRP A 202 -5.41 -1.23 23.23
CA TRP A 202 -6.49 -0.24 23.38
C TRP A 202 -5.91 1.19 23.52
N ALA A 203 -4.89 1.37 24.37
CA ALA A 203 -4.28 2.68 24.57
C ALA A 203 -3.61 3.22 23.29
N GLN A 204 -2.88 2.37 22.57
CA GLN A 204 -2.20 2.71 21.32
C GLN A 204 -3.19 3.09 20.22
N CYS A 205 -4.28 2.34 20.08
CA CYS A 205 -5.33 2.64 19.11
C CYS A 205 -6.01 3.99 19.40
N ALA A 206 -6.31 4.26 20.67
CA ALA A 206 -6.86 5.55 21.08
C ALA A 206 -5.87 6.70 20.83
N ASP A 207 -4.57 6.47 21.03
CA ASP A 207 -3.53 7.49 20.82
C ASP A 207 -3.46 7.95 19.36
N TYR A 208 -3.58 7.03 18.41
CA TYR A 208 -3.67 7.35 16.98
C TYR A 208 -4.84 8.29 16.67
N MET A 209 -5.98 8.09 17.35
CA MET A 209 -7.19 8.89 17.14
C MET A 209 -7.13 10.27 17.80
N VAL A 210 -6.16 10.55 18.69
CA VAL A 210 -6.11 11.82 19.44
C VAL A 210 -6.14 13.03 18.51
N ALA A 211 -5.33 13.04 17.45
CA ALA A 211 -5.24 14.20 16.56
C ALA A 211 -6.48 14.40 15.65
N LYS A 212 -7.45 13.47 15.69
CA LYS A 212 -8.58 13.37 14.77
C LYS A 212 -9.87 13.75 15.48
N LYS A 213 -10.33 15.00 15.30
CA LYS A 213 -11.46 15.57 16.05
C LYS A 213 -12.75 14.77 15.88
N GLU A 214 -13.00 14.30 14.68
CA GLU A 214 -14.12 13.45 14.29
C GLU A 214 -14.13 12.10 15.00
N LEU A 215 -12.98 11.62 15.47
CA LEU A 215 -12.85 10.36 16.21
C LEU A 215 -12.80 10.53 17.72
N HIS A 216 -12.99 11.75 18.24
CA HIS A 216 -12.83 12.05 19.65
C HIS A 216 -13.66 11.13 20.56
N GLN A 217 -14.94 10.94 20.22
CA GLN A 217 -15.84 10.09 21.01
C GLN A 217 -15.39 8.62 21.01
N ARG A 218 -14.99 8.10 19.85
CA ARG A 218 -14.48 6.74 19.71
C ARG A 218 -13.16 6.55 20.48
N ALA A 219 -12.27 7.53 20.41
CA ALA A 219 -11.02 7.54 21.16
C ALA A 219 -11.27 7.50 22.69
N LEU A 220 -12.27 8.25 23.18
CA LEU A 220 -12.69 8.22 24.58
C LEU A 220 -13.23 6.85 25.00
N GLU A 221 -14.06 6.20 24.18
CA GLU A 221 -14.55 4.85 24.45
C GLU A 221 -13.42 3.83 24.58
N ILE A 222 -12.52 3.82 23.60
CA ILE A 222 -11.39 2.88 23.54
C ILE A 222 -10.42 3.11 24.71
N ILE A 223 -10.09 4.38 25.02
CA ILE A 223 -9.15 4.66 26.11
C ILE A 223 -9.75 4.36 27.48
N ASN A 224 -11.07 4.56 27.66
CA ASN A 224 -11.75 4.16 28.88
C ASN A 224 -11.71 2.64 29.08
N LYS A 225 -11.84 1.87 28.00
CA LYS A 225 -11.68 0.41 28.05
C LYS A 225 -10.25 0.01 28.41
N SER A 226 -9.23 0.67 27.85
CA SER A 226 -7.83 0.45 28.26
C SER A 226 -7.63 0.67 29.77
N ILE A 227 -8.12 1.80 30.30
CA ILE A 227 -8.01 2.15 31.74
C ILE A 227 -8.73 1.11 32.60
N ALA A 228 -9.90 0.63 32.17
CA ALA A 228 -10.67 -0.38 32.89
C ALA A 228 -9.95 -1.75 32.95
N ILE A 229 -9.16 -2.11 31.94
CA ILE A 229 -8.35 -3.33 31.93
C ILE A 229 -7.16 -3.18 32.89
N LYS A 230 -6.34 -2.15 32.70
CA LYS A 230 -5.25 -1.78 33.61
C LYS A 230 -5.02 -0.29 33.53
N GLU A 231 -5.16 0.39 34.65
CA GLU A 231 -4.84 1.81 34.72
C GLU A 231 -3.32 2.03 34.72
N THR A 232 -2.83 2.85 33.79
CA THR A 232 -1.39 3.12 33.63
C THR A 232 -1.13 4.61 33.41
N PHE A 233 0.14 5.03 33.46
CA PHE A 233 0.47 6.42 33.14
C PHE A 233 0.15 6.74 31.66
N PHE A 234 0.37 5.80 30.75
CA PHE A 234 0.24 6.02 29.32
C PHE A 234 -1.22 6.23 28.93
N ASN A 235 -2.14 5.40 29.40
CA ASN A 235 -3.55 5.57 29.03
C ASN A 235 -4.20 6.81 29.69
N ASN A 236 -3.77 7.19 30.89
CA ASN A 236 -4.14 8.47 31.49
C ASN A 236 -3.59 9.65 30.68
N TRP A 237 -2.36 9.57 30.21
CA TRP A 237 -1.77 10.59 29.35
C TRP A 237 -2.51 10.75 28.02
N VAL A 238 -2.84 9.64 27.35
CA VAL A 238 -3.64 9.66 26.10
C VAL A 238 -5.00 10.31 26.34
N LYS A 239 -5.71 9.92 27.41
CA LYS A 239 -6.99 10.52 27.77
C LYS A 239 -6.87 12.01 28.10
N ALA A 240 -5.79 12.44 28.76
CA ALA A 240 -5.52 13.84 29.04
C ALA A 240 -5.39 14.67 27.75
N LYS A 241 -4.68 14.15 26.73
CA LYS A 241 -4.56 14.80 25.41
C LYS A 241 -5.91 14.97 24.73
N LEU A 242 -6.82 13.99 24.83
CA LEU A 242 -8.18 14.11 24.28
C LEU A 242 -8.93 15.29 24.89
N TYR A 243 -8.97 15.40 26.22
CA TYR A 243 -9.62 16.53 26.89
C TYR A 243 -8.97 17.87 26.56
N ALA A 244 -7.64 17.92 26.46
CA ALA A 244 -6.93 19.14 26.11
C ALA A 244 -7.30 19.66 24.70
N LEU A 245 -7.58 18.78 23.74
CA LEU A 245 -8.02 19.16 22.39
C LEU A 245 -9.42 19.79 22.38
N ASN A 246 -10.29 19.38 23.30
CA ASN A 246 -11.59 20.00 23.53
C ASN A 246 -11.53 21.24 24.44
N ARG A 247 -10.31 21.67 24.83
CA ARG A 247 -10.07 22.78 25.76
C ARG A 247 -10.61 22.52 27.18
N GLU A 248 -10.84 21.26 27.53
CA GLU A 248 -11.22 20.83 28.88
C GLU A 248 -9.96 20.70 29.75
N TYR A 249 -9.25 21.82 29.95
CA TYR A 249 -7.91 21.85 30.55
C TYR A 249 -7.89 21.42 32.02
N GLU A 250 -9.00 21.54 32.74
CA GLU A 250 -9.11 21.02 34.10
C GLU A 250 -8.99 19.49 34.13
N MET A 251 -9.78 18.81 33.31
CA MET A 251 -9.75 17.34 33.19
C MET A 251 -8.40 16.88 32.66
N ALA A 252 -7.86 17.57 31.66
CA ALA A 252 -6.55 17.28 31.12
C ALA A 252 -5.43 17.41 32.18
N ALA A 253 -5.44 18.48 32.98
CA ALA A 253 -4.45 18.68 34.04
C ALA A 253 -4.55 17.60 35.14
N ASN A 254 -5.76 17.26 35.57
CA ASN A 254 -5.99 16.22 36.59
C ASN A 254 -5.48 14.85 36.11
N LEU A 255 -5.75 14.49 34.85
CA LEU A 255 -5.26 13.24 34.24
C LEU A 255 -3.75 13.23 34.03
N SER A 256 -3.15 14.36 33.62
CA SER A 256 -1.68 14.48 33.54
C SER A 256 -1.02 14.34 34.91
N GLU A 257 -1.60 14.94 35.96
CA GLU A 257 -1.10 14.75 37.32
C GLU A 257 -1.16 13.27 37.74
N LYS A 258 -2.26 12.59 37.42
CA LYS A 258 -2.40 11.15 37.66
C LYS A 258 -1.37 10.34 36.88
N ALA A 259 -1.14 10.66 35.61
CA ALA A 259 -0.12 10.04 34.78
C ALA A 259 1.29 10.23 35.38
N ILE A 260 1.63 11.41 35.89
CA ILE A 260 2.92 11.65 36.58
C ILE A 260 3.06 10.74 37.81
N LYS A 261 1.99 10.58 38.61
CA LYS A 261 2.02 9.72 39.81
C LYS A 261 2.25 8.26 39.43
N LEU A 262 1.46 7.73 38.49
CA LEU A 262 1.60 6.35 38.00
C LEU A 262 2.94 6.10 37.31
N GLY A 263 3.45 7.08 36.56
CA GLY A 263 4.71 6.96 35.82
C GLY A 263 5.94 6.79 36.73
N LYS A 264 5.88 7.31 37.97
CA LYS A 264 6.93 7.10 38.97
C LYS A 264 7.03 5.65 39.44
N GLU A 265 5.95 4.88 39.34
CA GLU A 265 5.92 3.45 39.66
C GLU A 265 6.46 2.59 38.50
N GLU A 266 6.49 3.13 37.28
CA GLU A 266 6.97 2.47 36.05
C GLU A 266 8.07 3.30 35.33
N PRO A 267 9.22 3.59 35.99
CA PRO A 267 10.16 4.63 35.55
C PRO A 267 10.80 4.37 34.18
N ALA A 268 11.05 3.11 33.83
CA ALA A 268 11.66 2.74 32.55
C ALA A 268 10.76 3.13 31.35
N SER A 269 9.45 2.92 31.46
CA SER A 269 8.48 3.26 30.41
C SER A 269 8.08 4.72 30.46
N TYR A 270 8.05 5.33 31.66
CA TYR A 270 7.66 6.73 31.85
C TYR A 270 8.70 7.72 31.32
N GLN A 271 10.00 7.40 31.37
CA GLN A 271 11.08 8.33 31.02
C GLN A 271 10.90 8.98 29.64
N THR A 272 10.39 8.24 28.65
CA THR A 272 10.13 8.74 27.29
C THR A 272 9.05 9.82 27.23
N TYR A 273 8.09 9.79 28.17
CA TYR A 273 6.92 10.69 28.18
C TYR A 273 6.99 11.75 29.29
N ALA A 274 7.84 11.56 30.29
CA ALA A 274 7.87 12.37 31.51
C ALA A 274 7.91 13.88 31.22
N ARG A 275 8.82 14.30 30.35
CA ARG A 275 8.97 15.72 29.98
C ARG A 275 7.69 16.28 29.35
N ASP A 276 7.06 15.54 28.46
CA ASP A 276 5.89 16.01 27.72
C ASP A 276 4.67 16.07 28.63
N ILE A 277 4.50 15.07 29.51
CA ILE A 277 3.42 15.02 30.50
C ILE A 277 3.58 16.16 31.53
N GLU A 278 4.78 16.39 32.05
CA GLU A 278 5.06 17.44 33.02
C GLU A 278 4.87 18.84 32.44
N ASN A 279 5.34 19.07 31.21
CA ASN A 279 5.11 20.32 30.49
C ASN A 279 3.62 20.55 30.24
N ALA A 280 2.90 19.53 29.80
CA ALA A 280 1.47 19.60 29.54
C ALA A 280 0.67 19.85 30.83
N TYR A 281 0.98 19.16 31.92
CA TYR A 281 0.40 19.41 33.24
C TYR A 281 0.58 20.88 33.65
N ASN A 282 1.81 21.39 33.60
CA ASN A 282 2.11 22.78 33.97
C ASN A 282 1.39 23.79 33.07
N ALA A 283 1.31 23.52 31.76
CA ALA A 283 0.63 24.38 30.81
C ALA A 283 -0.89 24.38 31.01
N TRP A 284 -1.51 23.20 31.13
CA TRP A 284 -2.96 23.07 31.27
C TRP A 284 -3.45 23.53 32.65
N LYS A 285 -2.66 23.32 33.70
CA LYS A 285 -2.93 23.87 35.04
C LYS A 285 -3.02 25.40 35.04
N LYS A 286 -2.18 26.08 34.27
CA LYS A 286 -2.25 27.55 34.12
C LYS A 286 -3.48 28.01 33.35
N ARG A 287 -3.98 27.20 32.42
CA ARG A 287 -5.18 27.48 31.61
C ARG A 287 -6.50 27.10 32.28
N LYS A 288 -6.43 26.45 33.45
CA LYS A 288 -7.58 26.17 34.31
C LYS A 288 -8.10 27.45 34.99
N MET A 289 -7.23 28.45 35.16
CA MET A 289 -7.52 29.77 35.72
C MET A 289 -8.13 30.69 34.67
#